data_AF-A5MYM9-F1
#
_entry.id   AF-A5MYM9-F1
#
_cell.length_a   1.000
_cell.length_b   1.000
_cell.length_c   1.000
_cell.angle_alpha   90.00
_cell.angle_beta   90.00
_cell.angle_gamma   90.00
#
_symmetry.space_group_name_H-M   'P 1'
#
loop_
_entity.id
_entity.type
_entity.pdbx_description
1 polymer ?
#
loop_
_entity_poly.entity_id
_entity_poly.type
_entity_poly.pdbx_seq_one_letter_code
_entity_poly.pdbx_strand_id
1 'polypeptide(L)' 'MHHYITKYEENGKRYAEAWIQINMFNLCLCIWKKKTEI' A
#
# COMPACT_ATOMS: atom_id res chain seq x y z
N MET A 1 -9.63 -9.18 -5.02
CA MET A 1 -8.24 -8.67 -5.05
C MET A 1 -8.34 -7.17 -5.28
N HIS A 2 -7.83 -6.37 -4.36
CA HIS A 2 -7.91 -4.90 -4.43
C HIS A 2 -6.50 -4.33 -4.51
N HIS A 3 -6.29 -3.36 -5.39
CA HIS A 3 -5.05 -2.60 -5.45
C HIS A 3 -5.28 -1.27 -4.72
N TYR A 4 -4.41 -0.96 -3.77
CA TYR A 4 -4.44 0.27 -2.99
C TYR A 4 -3.21 1.09 -3.30
N ILE A 5 -3.40 2.41 -3.39
CA ILE A 5 -2.34 3.40 -3.50
C ILE A 5 -2.69 4.54 -2.54
N THR A 6 -1.78 4.82 -1.61
CA THR A 6 -1.89 5.94 -0.67
C THR A 6 -0.73 6.88 -0.88
N LYS A 7 -1.02 8.18 -0.95
CA LYS A 7 -0.02 9.24 -0.97
C LYS A 7 -0.07 9.97 0.37
N TYR A 8 1.09 10.21 0.97
CA TYR A 8 1.20 10.90 2.24
C TYR A 8 2.52 11.66 2.34
N GLU A 9 2.60 12.60 3.26
CA GLU A 9 3.81 13.36 3.56
C GLU A 9 4.33 12.95 4.93
N GLU A 10 5.63 12.65 5.03
CA GLU A 10 6.29 12.22 6.25
C GLU A 10 7.67 12.90 6.31
N ASN A 11 7.93 13.66 7.38
CA ASN A 11 9.19 14.41 7.56
C ASN A 11 9.54 15.35 6.39
N GLY A 12 8.55 16.01 5.79
CA GLY A 12 8.74 16.94 4.66
C GLY A 12 9.06 16.27 3.32
N LYS A 13 9.05 14.94 3.27
CA LYS A 13 9.17 14.14 2.04
C LYS A 13 7.82 13.54 1.71
N ARG A 14 7.46 13.53 0.42
CA ARG A 14 6.21 12.91 -0.03
C ARG A 14 6.49 11.47 -0.43
N TYR A 15 5.55 10.61 -0.08
CA TYR A 15 5.63 9.19 -0.36
C TYR A 15 4.36 8.74 -1.06
N ALA A 16 4.55 7.84 -2.03
CA ALA A 16 3.50 7.01 -2.59
C ALA A 16 3.76 5.57 -2.14
N GLU A 17 2.78 4.97 -1.48
CA GLU A 17 2.81 3.58 -1.06
C GLU A 17 1.68 2.81 -1.73
N ALA A 18 2.01 1.68 -2.34
CA ALA A 18 1.07 0.81 -3.03
C ALA A 18 1.14 -0.62 -2.49
N TRP A 19 0.00 -1.31 -2.42
CA TRP A 19 -0.07 -2.72 -2.06
C TRP A 19 -1.30 -3.39 -2.68
N ILE A 20 -1.26 -4.73 -2.75
CA ILE A 20 -2.38 -5.54 -3.20
C ILE A 20 -2.95 -6.30 -2.01
N GLN A 21 -4.25 -6.16 -1.80
CA GLN A 21 -5.00 -6.93 -0.81
C GLN A 21 -5.69 -8.12 -1.48
N ILE A 22 -5.46 -9.30 -0.91
CA ILE A 22 -6.15 -10.54 -1.26
C ILE A 22 -6.93 -10.99 -0.03
N ASN A 23 -8.25 -11.04 -0.15
CA ASN A 23 -9.12 -11.60 0.87
C ASN A 23 -9.46 -13.05 0.48
N MET A 24 -9.17 -14.01 1.35
CA MET A 24 -9.49 -15.41 1.14
C MET A 24 -9.80 -16.10 2.47
N PHE A 25 -10.92 -16.83 2.56
CA PHE A 25 -11.33 -17.58 3.77
C PHE A 25 -11.23 -16.77 5.08
N ASN A 26 -11.74 -15.53 5.07
CA ASN A 26 -11.70 -14.60 6.21
C ASN A 26 -10.30 -14.08 6.60
N LEU A 27 -9.27 -14.45 5.82
CA LEU A 27 -7.91 -13.92 5.94
C LEU A 27 -7.73 -12.73 4.98
N CYS A 28 -7.18 -11.63 5.50
CA CYS A 28 -6.81 -10.46 4.73
C CYS A 28 -5.28 -10.42 4.59
N LEU A 29 -4.78 -10.71 3.39
CA LEU A 29 -3.36 -10.67 3.09
C LEU A 29 -3.03 -9.42 2.28
N CYS A 30 -2.18 -8.56 2.85
CA CYS A 30 -1.61 -7.41 2.15
C CYS A 30 -0.22 -7.80 1.63
N ILE A 31 -0.09 -7.91 0.32
CA ILE A 31 1.13 -8.35 -0.36
C ILE A 31 1.62 -7.26 -1.32
N TRP A 32 2.87 -7.38 -1.78
CA TRP A 32 3.47 -6.46 -2.76
C TRP A 32 3.49 -5.00 -2.30
N LYS A 33 3.69 -4.78 -0.99
CA LYS A 33 3.78 -3.44 -0.41
C LYS A 33 5.07 -2.74 -0.86
N LYS A 34 4.95 -1.63 -1.58
CA LYS A 34 6.06 -0.82 -2.10
C LYS A 34 5.86 0.65 -1.72
N LYS A 35 6.84 1.24 -1.05
CA LYS A 35 6.95 2.67 -0.74
C LYS A 35 7.95 3.32 -1.70
N THR A 36 7.62 4.49 -2.24
CA THR A 36 8.48 5.30 -3.11
C THR A 36 8.36 6.76 -2.71
N GLU A 37 9.49 7.46 -2.64
CA GLU A 37 9.54 8.92 -2.44
C GLU A 37 9.16 9.61 -3.76
N ILE A 38 8.31 10.63 -3.69
CA ILE A 38 7.80 11.42 -4.83
C ILE A 38 7.97 12.91 -4.60
#